data_AF-A0A968JKI4-F1
#
_entry.id   AF-A0A968JKI4-F1
#
_cell.length_a   1.000
_cell.length_b   1.000
_cell.length_c   1.000
_cell.angle_alpha   90.00
_cell.angle_beta   90.00
_cell.angle_gamma   90.00
#
_symmetry.space_group_name_H-M   'P 1'
#
loop_
_entity.id
_entity.type
_entity.pdbx_description
1 polymer ?
#
loop_
_entity_poly.entity_id
_entity_poly.type
_entity_poly.pdbx_seq_one_letter_code
_entity_poly.pdbx_strand_id
1 'polypeptide(L)'
;MRSIFFEQVANILATTITNTRINEKTAVLLEQSRMQTQEMAEQEEEMRQNMEELKATQEESARREEEFRGIVDAIAQSFFVMEFDLNGHLIHINEKLLLFLGKGSDELMGKTFNNIILSKNSGIVSTQFIDDLVNEKNHSFTDEISIGKK
;
A
#
# COMPACT_ATOMS: atom_id res chain seq x y z
N MET A 1 43.33 -29.34 70.49
CA MET A 1 43.30 -30.31 69.37
C MET A 1 41.87 -30.59 68.87
N ARG A 2 40.89 -30.88 69.74
CA ARG A 2 39.48 -31.14 69.33
C ARG A 2 38.79 -29.97 68.59
N SER A 3 39.02 -28.72 69.01
CA SER A 3 38.40 -27.53 68.41
C SER A 3 38.79 -27.29 66.95
N ILE A 4 40.08 -27.50 66.62
CA ILE A 4 40.63 -27.28 65.27
C ILE A 4 40.05 -28.29 64.27
N PHE A 5 39.82 -29.53 64.70
CA PHE A 5 39.21 -30.56 63.87
C PHE A 5 37.75 -30.22 63.51
N PHE A 6 36.96 -29.77 64.49
CA PHE A 6 35.58 -29.35 64.23
C PHE A 6 35.49 -28.16 63.27
N GLU A 7 36.42 -27.21 63.39
CA GLU A 7 36.49 -26.05 62.50
C GLU A 7 36.84 -26.44 61.06
N GLN A 8 37.78 -27.36 60.87
CA GLN A 8 38.13 -27.90 59.55
C GLN A 8 36.96 -28.66 58.91
N VAL A 9 36.28 -29.51 59.68
CA VAL A 9 35.12 -30.27 59.19
C VAL A 9 33.96 -29.33 58.83
N ALA A 10 33.67 -28.34 59.67
CA ALA A 10 32.66 -27.33 59.39
C ALA A 10 32.96 -26.53 58.12
N ASN A 11 34.23 -26.17 57.91
CA ASN A 11 34.66 -25.43 56.72
C ASN A 11 34.53 -26.26 55.43
N ILE A 12 34.94 -27.54 55.46
CA ILE A 12 34.78 -28.45 54.32
C ILE A 12 33.30 -28.62 53.98
N LEU A 13 32.44 -28.90 54.97
CA LEU A 13 31.00 -29.05 54.74
C LEU A 13 30.36 -27.76 54.22
N ALA A 14 30.73 -26.60 54.78
CA ALA A 14 30.24 -25.31 54.30
C ALA A 14 30.64 -25.04 52.85
N THR A 15 31.89 -25.35 52.47
CA THR A 15 32.39 -25.21 51.10
C THR A 15 31.69 -26.19 50.17
N THR A 16 31.53 -27.46 50.58
CA THR A 16 30.81 -28.46 49.80
C THR A 16 29.36 -28.05 49.55
N ILE A 17 28.62 -27.64 50.58
CA ILE A 17 27.22 -27.20 50.45
C ILE A 17 27.13 -25.97 49.53
N THR A 18 28.06 -25.01 49.67
CA THR A 18 28.10 -23.81 48.82
C THR A 18 28.39 -24.18 47.36
N ASN A 19 29.37 -25.03 47.11
CA ASN A 19 29.71 -25.50 45.77
C ASN A 19 28.56 -26.28 45.14
N THR A 20 27.90 -27.17 45.89
CA THR A 20 26.72 -27.90 45.40
C THR A 20 25.60 -26.93 45.03
N ARG A 21 25.28 -25.95 45.88
CA ARG A 21 24.26 -24.94 45.59
C ARG A 21 24.61 -24.06 44.37
N ILE A 22 25.89 -23.73 44.20
CA ILE A 22 26.38 -23.02 43.01
C ILE A 22 26.19 -23.88 41.76
N ASN A 23 26.54 -25.16 41.81
CA ASN A 23 26.37 -26.09 40.69
C ASN A 23 24.89 -26.25 40.32
N GLU A 24 24.01 -26.41 41.31
CA GLU A 24 22.56 -26.45 41.10
C GLU A 24 22.04 -25.17 40.43
N LYS A 25 22.42 -23.99 40.94
CA LYS A 25 22.01 -22.71 40.36
C LYS A 25 22.56 -22.52 38.94
N THR A 26 23.80 -22.94 38.70
CA THR A 26 24.43 -22.88 37.37
C THR A 26 23.70 -23.79 36.39
N ALA A 27 23.31 -25.00 36.81
CA ALA A 27 22.52 -25.90 35.98
C ALA A 27 21.16 -25.31 35.61
N VAL A 28 20.46 -24.70 36.58
CA VAL A 28 19.17 -24.03 36.32
C VAL A 28 19.33 -22.84 35.37
N LEU A 29 20.34 -21.99 35.58
CA LEU A 29 20.59 -20.84 34.71
C LEU A 29 21.01 -21.26 33.30
N LEU A 30 21.81 -22.32 33.17
CA LEU A 30 22.20 -22.86 31.87
C LEU A 30 20.98 -23.38 31.10
N GLU A 31 20.08 -24.09 31.79
CA GLU A 31 18.85 -24.57 31.18
C GLU A 31 17.93 -23.41 30.78
N GLN A 32 17.76 -22.41 31.63
CA GLN A 32 17.01 -21.20 31.31
C GLN A 32 17.60 -20.46 30.10
N SER A 33 18.93 -20.33 30.03
CA SER A 33 19.62 -19.70 28.91
C SER A 33 19.44 -20.49 27.62
N ARG A 34 19.47 -21.84 27.67
CA ARG A 34 19.17 -22.70 26.52
C ARG A 34 17.73 -22.52 26.05
N MET A 35 16.76 -22.56 26.96
CA MET A 35 15.34 -22.35 26.60
C MET A 35 15.11 -20.97 25.97
N GLN A 36 15.67 -19.90 26.56
CA GLN A 36 15.57 -18.55 25.99
C GLN A 36 16.21 -18.47 24.61
N THR A 37 17.36 -19.12 24.40
CA THR A 37 18.02 -19.14 23.08
C THR A 37 17.17 -19.84 22.04
N GLN A 38 16.52 -20.95 22.43
CA GLN A 38 15.62 -21.67 21.54
C GLN A 38 14.37 -20.84 21.20
N GLU A 39 13.73 -20.22 22.20
CA GLU A 39 12.56 -19.36 22.00
C GLU A 39 12.88 -18.16 21.10
N MET A 40 14.03 -17.51 21.31
CA MET A 40 14.47 -16.42 20.44
C MET A 40 14.70 -16.89 19.01
N ALA A 41 15.30 -18.07 18.81
CA ALA A 41 15.52 -18.61 17.46
C ALA A 41 14.20 -18.94 16.75
N GLU A 42 13.20 -19.44 17.48
CA GLU A 42 11.86 -19.69 16.97
C GLU A 42 11.16 -18.38 16.57
N GLN A 43 11.23 -17.34 17.42
CA GLN A 43 10.68 -16.01 17.13
C GLN A 43 11.39 -15.31 15.95
N GLU A 44 12.71 -15.45 15.85
CA GLU A 44 13.49 -14.89 14.74
C GLU A 44 13.05 -15.51 13.40
N GLU A 45 12.86 -16.83 13.38
CA GLU A 45 12.42 -17.53 12.17
C GLU A 45 10.98 -17.18 11.79
N GLU A 46 10.07 -17.07 12.77
CA GLU A 46 8.71 -16.60 12.52
C GLU A 46 8.70 -15.16 11.98
N MET A 47 9.49 -14.26 12.58
CA MET A 47 9.62 -12.88 12.13
C MET A 47 10.22 -12.80 10.72
N ARG A 48 11.21 -13.66 10.41
CA ARG A 48 11.79 -13.75 9.07
C ARG A 48 10.73 -14.14 8.04
N GLN A 49 9.93 -15.16 8.33
CA GLN A 49 8.84 -15.61 7.46
C GLN A 49 7.78 -14.51 7.26
N ASN A 50 7.35 -13.87 8.35
CA ASN A 50 6.40 -12.76 8.29
C ASN A 50 6.94 -11.58 7.45
N MET A 51 8.24 -11.28 7.55
CA MET A 51 8.88 -10.23 6.76
C MET A 51 8.95 -10.60 5.27
N GLU A 52 9.22 -11.87 4.95
CA GLU A 52 9.23 -12.36 3.55
C GLU A 52 7.84 -12.28 2.92
N GLU A 53 6.80 -12.69 3.64
CA GLU A 53 5.41 -12.60 3.18
C GLU A 53 4.96 -11.14 2.99
N LEU A 54 5.29 -10.27 3.96
CA LEU A 54 5.01 -8.85 3.87
C LEU A 54 5.68 -8.21 2.65
N LYS A 55 6.95 -8.55 2.41
CA LYS A 55 7.71 -8.04 1.26
C LYS A 55 7.10 -8.51 -0.06
N ALA A 56 6.77 -9.80 -0.18
CA ALA A 56 6.10 -10.34 -1.36
C ALA A 56 4.77 -9.63 -1.65
N THR A 57 3.97 -9.38 -0.60
CA THR A 57 2.70 -8.64 -0.71
C THR A 57 2.92 -7.19 -1.19
N GLN A 58 3.93 -6.50 -0.66
CA GLN A 58 4.26 -5.14 -1.10
C GLN A 58 4.72 -5.09 -2.56
N GLU A 59 5.58 -6.03 -2.97
CA GLU A 59 6.05 -6.11 -4.36
C GLU A 59 4.91 -6.40 -5.33
N GLU A 60 3.97 -7.28 -4.97
CA GLU A 60 2.77 -7.54 -5.77
C GLU A 60 1.86 -6.32 -5.85
N SER A 61 1.62 -5.62 -4.74
CA SER A 61 0.82 -4.40 -4.73
C SER A 61 1.42 -3.31 -5.61
N ALA A 62 2.73 -3.09 -5.51
CA ALA A 62 3.44 -2.10 -6.32
C ALA A 62 3.37 -2.43 -7.82
N ARG A 63 3.51 -3.71 -8.18
CA ARG A 63 3.36 -4.16 -9.57
C ARG A 63 1.96 -3.91 -10.10
N ARG A 64 0.92 -4.25 -9.33
CA ARG A 64 -0.48 -4.01 -9.73
C ARG A 64 -0.79 -2.52 -9.90
N GLU A 65 -0.23 -1.68 -9.04
CA GLU A 65 -0.37 -0.22 -9.16
C GLU A 65 0.27 0.30 -10.46
N GLU A 66 1.47 -0.20 -10.81
CA GLU A 66 2.14 0.15 -12.05
C GLU A 66 1.37 -0.33 -13.30
N GLU A 67 0.87 -1.57 -13.28
CA GLU A 67 0.02 -2.12 -14.34
C GLU A 67 -1.26 -1.29 -14.52
N PHE A 68 -1.94 -0.97 -13.41
CA PHE A 68 -3.13 -0.14 -13.42
C PHE A 68 -2.84 1.26 -13.97
N ARG A 69 -1.76 1.90 -13.53
CA ARG A 69 -1.33 3.20 -14.06
C ARG A 69 -1.08 3.14 -15.57
N GLY A 70 -0.40 2.09 -16.03
CA GLY A 70 -0.18 1.88 -17.47
C GLY A 70 -1.48 1.76 -18.27
N ILE A 71 -2.50 1.08 -17.73
CA ILE A 71 -3.83 0.99 -18.35
C ILE A 71 -4.51 2.36 -18.40
N VAL A 72 -4.51 3.11 -17.29
CA VAL A 72 -5.10 4.45 -17.21
C VAL A 72 -4.42 5.40 -18.20
N ASP A 73 -3.09 5.36 -18.29
CA ASP A 73 -2.30 6.15 -19.23
C ASP A 73 -2.65 5.80 -20.69
N ALA A 74 -2.79 4.51 -21.02
CA ALA A 74 -3.19 4.07 -22.36
C ALA A 74 -4.60 4.55 -22.73
N ILE A 75 -5.54 4.54 -21.77
CA ILE A 75 -6.89 5.10 -21.94
C ILE A 75 -6.80 6.62 -22.18
N ALA A 76 -6.05 7.34 -21.35
CA ALA A 76 -5.89 8.79 -21.46
C ALA A 76 -5.20 9.20 -22.78
N GLN A 77 -4.31 8.38 -23.33
CA GLN A 77 -3.70 8.63 -24.63
C GLN A 77 -4.66 8.34 -25.79
N SER A 78 -5.59 7.39 -25.63
CA SER A 78 -6.51 6.96 -26.70
C SER A 78 -7.78 7.80 -26.77
N PHE A 79 -8.34 8.20 -25.62
CA PHE A 79 -9.66 8.83 -25.52
C PHE A 79 -9.62 10.25 -24.95
N PHE A 80 -10.76 10.94 -25.01
CA PHE A 80 -10.99 12.15 -24.22
C PHE A 80 -11.53 11.73 -22.85
N VAL A 81 -10.90 12.23 -21.78
CA VAL A 81 -11.21 11.84 -20.41
C VAL A 81 -11.49 13.09 -19.59
N MET A 82 -12.61 13.07 -18.87
CA MET A 82 -12.96 14.02 -17.83
C MET A 82 -13.42 13.25 -16.60
N GLU A 83 -13.01 13.70 -15.43
CA GLU A 83 -13.46 13.18 -14.14
C GLU A 83 -14.14 14.29 -13.37
N PHE A 84 -15.25 13.94 -12.74
CA PHE A 84 -16.07 14.84 -11.96
C PHE A 84 -16.15 14.36 -10.51
N ASP A 85 -16.25 15.31 -9.57
CA ASP A 85 -16.64 14.99 -8.21
C ASP A 85 -18.10 14.53 -8.14
N LEU A 86 -18.53 14.09 -6.95
CA LEU A 86 -19.91 13.65 -6.71
C LEU A 86 -20.96 14.78 -6.90
N ASN A 87 -20.53 16.04 -6.92
CA ASN A 87 -21.39 17.20 -7.15
C ASN A 87 -21.39 17.63 -8.64
N GLY A 88 -20.68 16.92 -9.51
CA GLY A 88 -20.58 17.19 -10.93
C GLY A 88 -19.58 18.28 -11.32
N HIS A 89 -18.63 18.64 -10.46
CA HIS A 89 -17.56 19.59 -10.77
C HIS A 89 -16.33 18.87 -11.30
N LEU A 90 -15.75 19.39 -12.39
CA LEU A 90 -14.56 18.83 -13.00
C LEU A 90 -13.37 18.84 -12.03
N ILE A 91 -12.78 17.66 -11.78
CA ILE A 91 -11.59 17.46 -10.94
C ILE A 91 -10.38 16.95 -11.73
N HIS A 92 -10.59 16.42 -12.94
CA HIS A 92 -9.49 16.05 -13.82
C HIS A 92 -9.95 16.07 -15.29
N ILE A 93 -9.03 16.43 -16.17
CA ILE A 93 -9.23 16.44 -17.62
C ILE A 93 -7.88 16.12 -18.28
N ASN A 94 -7.87 15.17 -19.22
CA ASN A 94 -6.64 14.79 -19.88
C ASN A 94 -6.19 15.82 -20.93
N GLU A 95 -4.88 15.89 -21.19
CA GLU A 95 -4.28 16.85 -22.13
C GLU A 95 -4.89 16.78 -23.54
N LYS A 96 -5.27 15.58 -23.98
CA LYS A 96 -5.87 15.36 -25.30
C LYS A 96 -7.14 16.18 -25.48
N LEU A 97 -8.00 16.21 -24.47
CA LEU A 97 -9.23 17.00 -24.51
C LEU A 97 -8.94 18.50 -24.36
N LEU A 98 -7.94 18.90 -23.56
CA LEU A 98 -7.51 20.30 -23.44
C LEU A 98 -7.05 20.86 -24.79
N LEU A 99 -6.18 20.13 -25.49
CA LEU A 99 -5.69 20.47 -26.82
C LEU A 99 -6.83 20.58 -27.83
N PHE A 100 -7.76 19.65 -27.78
CA PHE A 100 -8.93 19.64 -28.67
C PHE A 100 -9.89 20.80 -28.39
N LEU A 101 -10.11 21.16 -27.12
CA LEU A 101 -10.93 22.31 -26.72
C LEU A 101 -10.23 23.66 -26.97
N GLY A 102 -8.90 23.66 -27.11
CA GLY A 102 -8.10 24.89 -27.17
C GLY A 102 -8.16 25.70 -25.87
N LYS A 103 -8.36 25.04 -24.74
CA LYS A 103 -8.52 25.66 -23.41
C LYS A 103 -7.45 25.18 -22.44
N GLY A 104 -7.09 26.05 -21.50
CA GLY A 104 -6.22 25.68 -20.39
C GLY A 104 -6.98 24.94 -19.29
N SER A 105 -6.29 24.06 -18.56
CA SER A 105 -6.89 23.30 -17.46
C SER A 105 -7.53 24.22 -16.42
N ASP A 106 -6.83 25.27 -15.98
CA ASP A 106 -7.31 26.27 -15.01
C ASP A 106 -8.63 26.94 -15.42
N GLU A 107 -8.91 27.04 -16.72
CA GLU A 107 -10.16 27.61 -17.22
C GLU A 107 -11.35 26.65 -17.03
N LEU A 108 -11.09 25.35 -16.92
CA LEU A 108 -12.11 24.30 -16.91
C LEU A 108 -12.33 23.67 -15.54
N MET A 109 -11.31 23.69 -14.67
CA MET A 109 -11.39 23.12 -13.32
C MET A 109 -12.59 23.67 -12.54
N GLY A 110 -13.31 22.78 -11.88
CA GLY A 110 -14.49 23.11 -11.09
C GLY A 110 -15.75 23.44 -11.91
N LYS A 111 -15.70 23.46 -13.25
CA LYS A 111 -16.91 23.64 -14.08
C LYS A 111 -17.70 22.34 -14.18
N THR A 112 -19.01 22.47 -14.39
CA THR A 112 -19.89 21.33 -14.68
C THR A 112 -19.77 20.91 -16.14
N PHE A 113 -20.11 19.66 -16.44
CA PHE A 113 -20.09 19.10 -17.81
C PHE A 113 -20.80 19.99 -18.83
N ASN A 114 -22.02 20.46 -18.50
CA ASN A 114 -22.79 21.35 -19.37
C ASN A 114 -22.07 22.66 -19.65
N ASN A 115 -21.42 23.26 -18.66
CA ASN A 115 -20.68 24.50 -18.86
C ASN A 115 -19.45 24.32 -19.76
N ILE A 116 -18.85 23.13 -19.75
CA ILE A 116 -17.70 22.79 -20.59
C ILE A 116 -18.16 22.56 -22.04
N ILE A 117 -19.18 21.72 -22.24
CA ILE A 117 -19.65 21.32 -23.57
C ILE A 117 -20.48 22.41 -24.27
N LEU A 118 -21.32 23.14 -23.54
CA LEU A 118 -22.22 24.18 -24.10
C LEU A 118 -21.56 25.56 -24.21
N SER A 119 -20.29 25.69 -23.80
CA SER A 119 -19.56 26.94 -24.05
C SER A 119 -19.51 27.20 -25.57
N LYS A 120 -20.00 28.36 -25.99
CA LYS A 120 -20.30 28.69 -27.41
C LYS A 120 -19.16 28.27 -28.35
N ASN A 121 -19.56 27.58 -29.43
CA ASN A 121 -18.81 27.34 -30.68
C ASN A 121 -17.96 26.06 -30.82
N SER A 122 -18.18 25.03 -30.01
CA SER A 122 -17.35 23.83 -30.08
C SER A 122 -17.77 22.84 -31.19
N GLY A 123 -19.06 22.67 -31.49
CA GLY A 123 -19.52 21.68 -32.48
C GLY A 123 -19.10 20.22 -32.16
N ILE A 124 -18.62 19.99 -30.93
CA ILE A 124 -17.96 18.74 -30.51
C ILE A 124 -18.98 17.62 -30.31
N VAL A 125 -20.18 17.97 -29.90
CA VAL A 125 -21.21 17.03 -29.47
C VAL A 125 -22.56 17.52 -29.98
N SER A 126 -23.34 16.64 -30.61
CA SER A 126 -24.70 16.99 -31.02
C SER A 126 -25.56 17.23 -29.78
N THR A 127 -26.49 18.17 -29.85
CA THR A 127 -27.47 18.40 -28.76
C THR A 127 -28.26 17.14 -28.45
N GLN A 128 -28.52 16.31 -29.46
CA GLN A 128 -29.17 15.00 -29.33
C GLN A 128 -28.36 14.02 -28.46
N PHE A 129 -27.03 13.99 -28.59
CA PHE A 129 -26.17 13.15 -27.77
C PHE A 129 -26.23 13.54 -26.29
N ILE A 130 -26.26 14.84 -25.99
CA ILE A 130 -26.36 15.32 -24.60
C ILE A 130 -27.72 14.93 -24.00
N ASP A 131 -28.79 15.08 -24.79
CA ASP A 131 -30.13 14.68 -24.36
C ASP A 131 -30.23 13.16 -24.12
N ASP A 132 -29.62 12.33 -24.97
CA ASP A 132 -29.67 10.87 -24.82
C ASP A 132 -28.89 10.36 -23.59
N LEU A 133 -27.80 11.05 -23.22
CA LEU A 133 -26.99 10.75 -22.04
C LEU A 133 -27.69 11.16 -20.73
N VAL A 134 -28.29 12.36 -20.70
CA VAL A 134 -29.00 12.89 -19.53
C VAL A 134 -30.29 12.10 -19.26
N ASN A 135 -30.94 11.58 -20.30
CA ASN A 135 -32.19 10.82 -20.18
C ASN A 135 -31.98 9.30 -20.05
N GLU A 136 -30.76 8.86 -19.67
CA GLU A 136 -30.39 7.45 -19.40
C GLU A 136 -30.71 6.45 -20.53
N LYS A 137 -30.87 6.91 -21.78
CA LYS A 137 -31.29 6.03 -22.88
C LYS A 137 -30.17 5.14 -23.40
N ASN A 138 -28.91 5.41 -23.08
CA ASN A 138 -27.76 4.59 -23.50
C ASN A 138 -26.66 4.57 -22.44
N HIS A 139 -26.23 3.36 -22.02
CA HIS A 139 -25.19 3.16 -21.01
C HIS A 139 -23.76 3.07 -21.58
N SER A 140 -23.59 2.90 -22.89
CA SER A 140 -22.26 2.93 -23.53
C SER A 140 -22.41 3.17 -25.03
N PHE A 141 -21.67 4.12 -25.59
CA PHE A 141 -21.62 4.38 -27.02
C PHE A 141 -20.17 4.59 -27.47
N THR A 142 -19.74 3.83 -28.47
CA THR A 142 -18.44 3.99 -29.13
C THR A 142 -18.73 4.58 -30.51
N ASP A 143 -18.57 5.89 -30.67
CA ASP A 143 -18.61 6.52 -31.99
C ASP A 143 -17.19 6.79 -32.48
N GLU A 144 -16.94 6.51 -33.76
CA GLU A 144 -15.77 7.05 -34.44
C GLU A 144 -16.00 8.53 -34.71
N ILE A 145 -15.54 9.39 -33.80
CA ILE A 145 -15.44 10.82 -34.09
C ILE A 145 -14.35 10.98 -35.16
N SER A 146 -14.76 11.08 -36.43
CA SER A 146 -13.86 11.47 -37.52
C SER A 146 -13.38 12.89 -37.29
N ILE A 147 -12.21 13.03 -36.68
CA ILE A 147 -11.52 14.30 -36.52
C ILE A 147 -11.08 14.74 -37.91
N GLY A 148 -11.84 15.67 -38.50
CA GLY A 148 -11.59 16.17 -39.85
C GLY A 148 -10.17 16.72 -40.00
N LYS A 149 -9.44 16.18 -40.99
CA LYS A 149 -8.24 16.81 -41.54
C LYS A 149 -8.60 18.22 -42.04
N LYS A 150 -7.85 19.21 -41.58
CA LYS A 150 -7.60 20.42 -42.37
C LYS A 150 -6.15 20.81 -42.27
#